data_AF-A0A7T4WBK0-F1
#
_entry.id   AF-A0A7T4WBK0-F1
#
_cell.length_a   1.000
_cell.length_b   1.000
_cell.length_c   1.000
_cell.angle_alpha   90.00
_cell.angle_beta   90.00
_cell.angle_gamma   90.00
#
_symmetry.space_group_name_H-M   'P 1'
#
loop_
_entity.id
_entity.type
_entity.pdbx_description
1 polymer ?
#
loop_
_entity_poly.entity_id
_entity_poly.type
_entity_poly.pdbx_seq_one_letter_code
_entity_poly.pdbx_strand_id
1 'polypeptide(L)'
;MFGFFKALTGSGSASREQEPCNLRIGGHPEHLHPVDDPQGLGGYQLAIEALIRDESPEVIYLRSDTKNLSVVRKALEYLSRIGGQVGVADQLPDEEVAAIFGVDIRSYQSAVVNPQGDAAAYAG
;
A
#
# COMPACT_ATOMS: atom_id res chain seq x y z
N MET A 1 2.12 41.87 0.86
CA MET A 1 0.97 42.20 -0.01
C MET A 1 1.42 41.92 -1.45
N PHE A 2 0.55 41.31 -2.29
CA PHE A 2 0.82 40.56 -3.54
C PHE A 2 1.26 39.10 -3.30
N GLY A 3 0.59 38.06 -3.79
CA GLY A 3 -0.61 37.97 -4.62
C GLY A 3 -1.08 36.51 -4.81
N PHE A 4 -2.39 36.31 -4.66
CA PHE A 4 -3.29 35.33 -5.30
C PHE A 4 -2.75 33.99 -5.83
N PHE A 5 -3.04 32.90 -5.11
CA PHE A 5 -3.23 31.58 -5.74
C PHE A 5 -4.72 31.37 -6.00
N LYS A 6 -5.10 31.44 -7.28
CA LYS A 6 -6.40 30.97 -7.79
C LYS A 6 -6.11 30.05 -8.97
N ALA A 7 -6.25 28.76 -8.75
CA ALA A 7 -6.42 27.77 -9.80
C ALA A 7 -7.68 26.95 -9.46
N LEU A 8 -8.83 27.57 -9.68
CA LEU A 8 -10.12 26.88 -9.82
C LEU A 8 -10.40 26.78 -11.32
N THR A 9 -10.14 25.61 -11.90
CA THR A 9 -10.75 25.06 -13.13
C THR A 9 -10.23 23.62 -13.25
N GLY A 10 -11.03 22.56 -13.38
CA GLY A 10 -12.46 22.50 -13.60
C GLY A 10 -13.01 21.08 -13.41
N SER A 11 -14.32 21.05 -13.25
CA SER A 11 -15.21 19.91 -13.42
C SER A 11 -15.00 19.24 -14.78
N GLY A 12 -14.77 17.92 -14.77
CA GLY A 12 -14.69 17.10 -15.96
C GLY A 12 -14.63 15.64 -15.55
N SER A 13 -15.79 15.05 -15.34
CA SER A 13 -15.99 13.60 -15.39
C SER A 13 -15.63 13.12 -16.80
N ALA A 14 -14.35 12.83 -16.99
CA ALA A 14 -13.82 12.12 -18.13
C ALA A 14 -13.07 10.92 -17.54
N SER A 15 -13.55 9.73 -17.87
CA SER A 15 -12.83 8.47 -17.74
C SER A 15 -11.53 8.57 -18.55
N ARG A 16 -10.53 9.26 -18.00
CA ARG A 16 -9.14 9.04 -18.38
C ARG A 16 -8.85 7.64 -17.91
N GLU A 17 -8.52 6.74 -18.83
CA GLU A 17 -7.74 5.55 -18.50
C GLU A 17 -6.60 6.03 -17.60
N GLN A 18 -6.74 5.79 -16.29
CA GLN A 18 -5.80 6.29 -15.32
C GLN A 18 -4.50 5.58 -15.62
N GLU A 19 -3.50 6.32 -16.08
CA GLU A 19 -2.19 5.75 -16.33
C GLU A 19 -1.74 4.99 -15.08
N PRO A 20 -1.20 3.78 -15.26
CA PRO A 20 -0.83 2.94 -14.14
C PRO A 20 0.25 3.64 -13.32
N CYS A 21 -0.04 3.89 -12.04
CA CYS A 21 0.85 4.63 -11.16
C CYS A 21 1.44 3.72 -10.09
N ASN A 22 2.65 4.04 -9.64
CA ASN A 22 3.38 3.24 -8.66
C ASN A 22 2.92 3.51 -7.21
N LEU A 23 2.13 4.56 -6.99
CA LEU A 23 1.58 4.90 -5.69
C LEU A 23 0.28 5.72 -5.83
N ARG A 24 -0.78 5.26 -5.16
CA ARG A 24 -1.98 6.02 -4.81
C ARG A 24 -2.09 6.06 -3.29
N ILE A 25 -2.50 7.21 -2.74
CA ILE A 25 -2.69 7.39 -1.29
C ILE A 25 -4.06 7.99 -0.98
N GLY A 26 -4.58 7.72 0.22
CA GLY A 26 -5.76 8.41 0.75
C GLY A 26 -6.12 7.95 2.16
N GLY A 27 -6.99 8.71 2.83
CA GLY A 27 -7.54 8.34 4.13
C GLY A 27 -8.62 7.25 4.08
N HIS A 28 -9.12 6.95 2.87
CA HIS A 28 -10.13 5.91 2.63
C HIS A 28 -9.80 5.09 1.37
N PRO A 29 -10.14 3.79 1.35
CA PRO A 29 -9.80 2.89 0.25
C PRO A 29 -10.50 3.24 -1.08
N GLU A 30 -11.64 3.93 -1.02
CA GLU A 30 -12.39 4.39 -2.20
C GLU A 30 -11.92 5.76 -2.72
N HIS A 31 -11.19 6.52 -1.91
CA HIS A 31 -10.74 7.89 -2.21
C HIS A 31 -9.22 7.97 -2.29
N LEU A 32 -8.65 7.20 -3.22
CA LEU A 32 -7.20 7.18 -3.44
C LEU A 32 -6.80 8.12 -4.58
N HIS A 33 -5.85 9.00 -4.31
CA HIS A 33 -5.30 9.93 -5.28
C HIS A 33 -3.93 9.44 -5.76
N PRO A 34 -3.64 9.51 -7.07
CA PRO A 34 -2.33 9.12 -7.60
C PRO A 34 -1.25 10.10 -7.14
N VAL A 35 -0.07 9.56 -6.84
CA VAL A 35 1.13 10.34 -6.54
C VAL A 35 2.06 10.27 -7.75
N ASP A 36 2.38 11.44 -8.31
CA ASP A 36 3.34 11.58 -9.40
C ASP A 36 4.77 11.50 -8.83
N ASP A 37 5.20 10.28 -8.50
CA ASP A 37 6.55 10.00 -8.03
C ASP A 37 7.03 8.62 -8.52
N PRO A 38 7.23 8.44 -9.83
CA PRO A 38 7.56 7.13 -10.40
C PRO A 38 8.86 6.53 -9.88
N GLN A 39 9.79 7.37 -9.42
CA GLN A 39 11.12 6.97 -8.91
C GLN A 39 11.22 7.01 -7.37
N GLY A 40 10.22 7.54 -6.67
CA GLY A 40 10.26 7.69 -5.22
C GLY A 40 11.30 8.72 -4.76
N LEU A 41 11.39 9.87 -5.43
CA LEU A 41 12.35 10.95 -5.13
C LEU A 41 11.88 11.89 -4.01
N GLY A 42 10.70 11.65 -3.43
CA GLY A 42 10.20 12.38 -2.27
C GLY A 42 8.78 12.93 -2.44
N GLY A 43 8.18 12.80 -3.64
CA GLY A 43 6.78 13.16 -3.87
C GLY A 43 5.83 12.36 -2.97
N TYR A 44 6.17 11.10 -2.67
CA TYR A 44 5.43 10.30 -1.69
C TYR A 44 5.41 10.91 -0.27
N GLN A 45 6.50 11.55 0.18
CA GLN A 45 6.56 12.18 1.51
C GLN A 45 5.67 13.41 1.57
N LEU A 46 5.78 14.27 0.56
CA LEU A 46 4.95 15.48 0.44
C LEU A 46 3.47 15.14 0.36
N ALA A 47 3.11 14.07 -0.37
CA ALA A 47 1.74 13.59 -0.45
C ALA A 47 1.22 13.12 0.91
N ILE A 48 2.01 12.32 1.64
CA ILE A 48 1.65 11.85 2.99
C ILE A 48 1.49 13.01 3.97
N GLU A 49 2.42 13.96 3.97
CA GLU A 49 2.36 15.13 4.85
C GLU A 49 1.16 16.02 4.54
N ALA A 50 0.85 16.22 3.26
CA ALA A 50 -0.35 16.94 2.84
C ALA A 50 -1.61 16.21 3.34
N LEU A 51 -1.68 14.89 3.16
CA LEU A 51 -2.82 14.09 3.62
C LEU A 51 -3.01 14.18 5.14
N ILE A 52 -1.94 14.05 5.92
CA ILE A 52 -1.99 14.16 7.39
C ILE A 52 -2.45 15.56 7.82
N ARG A 53 -1.91 16.60 7.19
CA ARG A 53 -2.22 17.99 7.52
C ARG A 53 -3.65 18.37 7.14
N ASP A 54 -4.10 17.96 5.96
CA ASP A 54 -5.32 18.47 5.35
C ASP A 54 -6.54 17.62 5.74
N GLU A 55 -6.35 16.30 5.94
CA GLU A 55 -7.44 15.37 6.29
C GLU A 55 -7.33 14.77 7.70
N SER A 56 -6.13 14.72 8.30
CA SER A 56 -5.87 14.04 9.59
C SER A 56 -6.52 12.64 9.70
N PRO A 57 -6.26 11.73 8.75
CA PRO A 57 -6.88 10.42 8.77
C PRO A 57 -6.29 9.54 9.89
N GLU A 58 -7.14 8.70 10.48
CA GLU A 58 -6.69 7.68 11.44
C GLU A 58 -5.90 6.56 10.74
N VAL A 59 -6.21 6.27 9.47
CA VAL A 59 -5.58 5.21 8.67
C VAL A 59 -5.20 5.78 7.30
N ILE A 60 -3.98 5.49 6.83
CA ILE A 60 -3.51 5.88 5.50
C ILE A 60 -3.42 4.62 4.64
N TYR A 61 -4.15 4.63 3.52
CA TYR A 61 -4.15 3.56 2.54
C TYR A 61 -3.12 3.85 1.45
N LEU A 62 -2.30 2.85 1.11
CA LEU A 62 -1.32 2.90 0.04
C LEU A 62 -1.58 1.79 -0.97
N ARG A 63 -1.64 2.12 -2.26
CA ARG A 63 -1.88 1.16 -3.34
C ARG A 63 -0.93 1.41 -4.51
N SER A 64 -0.49 0.36 -5.19
CA SER A 64 0.14 0.47 -6.51
C SER A 64 -0.76 -0.20 -7.54
N ASP A 65 -0.87 0.39 -8.74
CA ASP A 65 -1.55 -0.26 -9.87
C ASP A 65 -0.58 -1.06 -10.73
N THR A 66 0.71 -0.97 -10.42
CA THR A 66 1.77 -1.72 -11.09
C THR A 66 2.34 -2.79 -10.18
N LYS A 67 3.12 -3.71 -10.77
CA LYS A 67 3.94 -4.65 -10.01
C LYS A 67 5.12 -3.99 -9.30
N ASN A 68 5.41 -2.71 -9.61
CA ASN A 68 6.48 -1.97 -8.97
C ASN A 68 5.99 -1.41 -7.63
N LEU A 69 6.44 -2.04 -6.54
CA LEU A 69 6.11 -1.66 -5.16
C LEU A 69 7.18 -0.78 -4.50
N SER A 70 8.20 -0.32 -5.23
CA SER A 70 9.33 0.42 -4.66
C SER A 70 8.90 1.70 -3.95
N VAL A 71 7.98 2.46 -4.55
CA VAL A 71 7.46 3.72 -3.99
C VAL A 71 6.55 3.46 -2.79
N VAL A 72 5.70 2.42 -2.86
CA VAL A 72 4.89 1.96 -1.72
C VAL A 72 5.77 1.59 -0.53
N ARG A 73 6.88 0.86 -0.76
CA ARG A 73 7.84 0.50 0.30
C ARG A 73 8.47 1.74 0.94
N LYS A 74 8.91 2.71 0.14
CA LYS A 74 9.44 3.99 0.64
C LYS A 74 8.41 4.77 1.47
N ALA A 75 7.15 4.79 1.03
CA ALA A 75 6.05 5.41 1.76
C ALA A 75 5.78 4.73 3.11
N LEU A 76 5.75 3.40 3.15
CA LEU A 76 5.61 2.62 4.40
C LEU A 76 6.78 2.87 5.36
N GLU A 77 8.01 2.88 4.85
CA GLU A 77 9.21 3.18 5.63
C GLU A 77 9.15 4.59 6.24
N TYR A 78 8.65 5.57 5.47
CA TYR A 78 8.46 6.93 5.97
C TYR A 78 7.40 7.02 7.06
N LEU A 79 6.23 6.40 6.86
CA LEU A 79 5.16 6.34 7.87
C LEU A 79 5.68 5.71 9.18
N SER A 80 6.45 4.63 9.09
CA SER A 80 7.07 4.00 10.25
C SER A 80 8.03 4.94 10.99
N ARG A 81 8.80 5.77 10.27
CA ARG A 81 9.73 6.73 10.87
C ARG A 81 9.04 7.87 11.63
N ILE A 82 7.91 8.35 11.13
CA ILE A 82 7.18 9.47 11.74
C ILE A 82 6.21 9.03 12.85
N GLY A 83 6.28 7.77 13.27
CA GLY A 83 5.43 7.23 14.33
C GLY A 83 4.03 6.82 13.86
N GLY A 84 3.81 6.74 12.54
CA GLY A 84 2.60 6.13 12.00
C GLY A 84 2.54 4.66 12.39
N GLN A 85 1.43 4.24 13.00
CA GLN A 85 1.17 2.82 13.19
C GLN A 85 0.95 2.19 11.81
N VAL A 86 1.89 1.35 11.39
CA VAL A 86 1.77 0.59 10.15
C VAL A 86 0.87 -0.60 10.44
N GLY A 87 -0.42 -0.48 10.10
CA GLY A 87 -1.32 -1.62 10.04
C GLY A 87 -0.80 -2.58 8.96
N VAL A 88 -0.12 -3.64 9.38
CA VAL A 88 0.04 -4.82 8.53
C VAL A 88 -1.37 -5.37 8.39
N ALA A 89 -1.86 -5.49 7.16
CA ALA A 89 -3.19 -6.05 6.90
C ALA A 89 -3.38 -7.34 7.71
N ASP A 90 -4.61 -7.60 8.16
CA ASP A 90 -4.92 -8.82 8.89
C ASP A 90 -4.30 -10.00 8.15
N GLN A 91 -3.51 -10.79 8.88
CA GLN A 91 -2.93 -11.99 8.30
C GLN A 91 -4.08 -12.84 7.76
N LEU A 92 -3.96 -13.25 6.50
CA LEU A 92 -4.90 -14.20 5.91
C LEU A 92 -4.96 -15.43 6.83
N PRO A 93 -6.15 -16.00 7.07
CA PRO A 93 -6.27 -17.23 7.81
C PRO A 93 -5.38 -18.31 7.20
N ASP A 94 -4.78 -19.16 8.04
CA ASP A 94 -3.91 -20.25 7.60
C ASP A 94 -4.56 -21.12 6.52
N GLU A 95 -5.89 -21.30 6.57
CA GLU A 95 -6.67 -22.02 5.56
C GLU A 95 -6.57 -21.37 4.17
N GLU A 96 -6.72 -20.04 4.10
CA GLU A 96 -6.66 -19.30 2.84
C GLU A 96 -5.24 -19.29 2.30
N VAL A 97 -4.24 -19.16 3.17
CA VAL A 97 -2.83 -19.21 2.77
C VAL A 97 -2.47 -20.60 2.27
N ALA A 98 -2.85 -21.66 2.99
CA ALA A 98 -2.63 -23.04 2.57
C ALA A 98 -3.27 -23.33 1.21
N ALA A 99 -4.49 -22.84 0.97
CA ALA A 99 -5.18 -22.96 -0.31
C ALA A 99 -4.43 -22.24 -1.45
N ILE A 100 -3.87 -21.04 -1.20
CA ILE A 100 -3.06 -20.31 -2.18
C ILE A 100 -1.80 -21.12 -2.57
N PHE A 101 -1.17 -21.77 -1.59
CA PHE A 101 0.01 -22.60 -1.82
C PHE A 101 -0.29 -24.02 -2.31
N GLY A 102 -1.57 -24.41 -2.36
CA GLY A 102 -1.99 -25.75 -2.78
C GLY A 102 -1.55 -26.85 -1.81
N VAL A 103 -1.37 -26.53 -0.53
CA VAL A 103 -0.98 -27.46 0.52
C VAL A 103 -2.09 -27.61 1.54
N ASP A 104 -2.07 -28.69 2.33
CA ASP A 104 -2.95 -28.79 3.48
C ASP A 104 -2.49 -27.86 4.62
N ILE A 105 -3.43 -27.51 5.50
CA ILE A 105 -3.19 -26.57 6.60
C ILE A 105 -2.09 -27.04 7.56
N ARG A 106 -1.94 -28.34 7.80
CA ARG A 106 -0.92 -28.85 8.73
C ARG A 106 0.47 -28.74 8.12
N SER A 107 0.60 -29.01 6.83
CA SER A 107 1.86 -28.79 6.10
C SER A 107 2.25 -27.32 6.11
N TYR A 108 1.30 -26.41 5.88
CA TYR A 108 1.55 -24.98 5.98
C TYR A 108 2.02 -24.58 7.39
N GLN A 109 1.28 -24.96 8.43
CA GLN A 109 1.63 -24.64 9.82
C GLN A 109 2.99 -25.22 10.24
N SER A 110 3.30 -26.44 9.81
CA SER A 110 4.60 -27.06 10.07
C SER A 110 5.74 -26.31 9.37
N ALA A 111 5.53 -25.84 8.13
CA ALA A 111 6.53 -25.08 7.38
C ALA A 111 6.76 -23.67 7.96
N VAL A 112 5.70 -23.04 8.50
CA VAL A 112 5.82 -21.75 9.21
C VAL A 112 6.65 -21.90 10.48
N VAL A 113 6.40 -22.96 11.26
CA VAL A 113 7.11 -23.22 12.53
C VAL A 113 8.55 -23.66 12.30
N ASN A 114 8.82 -24.40 11.22
CA ASN A 114 10.16 -24.83 10.86
C ASN A 114 10.42 -24.62 9.35
N PRO A 115 10.85 -23.41 8.94
CA PRO A 115 11.08 -23.08 7.54
C PRO A 115 12.21 -23.88 6.89
N GLN A 116 13.07 -24.50 7.70
CA GLN A 116 14.18 -25.37 7.28
C GLN A 116 13.86 -26.86 7.48
N GLY A 117 12.60 -27.18 7.84
CA GLY A 117 12.16 -28.53 8.15
C GLY A 117 12.02 -29.42 6.92
N ASP A 118 11.96 -30.73 7.16
CA ASP A 118 11.91 -31.75 6.13
C ASP A 118 10.53 -31.76 5.44
N ALA A 119 10.39 -30.98 4.37
CA ALA A 119 9.18 -30.86 3.56
C ALA A 119 8.69 -32.20 2.99
N ALA A 120 9.53 -33.24 2.96
CA ALA A 120 9.17 -34.57 2.51
C ALA A 120 8.31 -35.36 3.52
N ALA A 121 8.20 -34.93 4.77
CA ALA A 121 7.46 -35.66 5.81
C ALA A 121 5.93 -35.64 5.64
N TYR A 122 5.39 -34.76 4.78
CA TYR A 122 3.95 -34.56 4.61
C TYR A 122 3.43 -34.80 3.19
N ALA A 123 4.25 -35.37 2.29
CA ALA A 123 3.79 -35.84 0.98
C ALA A 123 3.06 -37.18 1.13
N GLY A 124 1.77 -37.13 1.45
CA GLY A 124 0.86 -38.29 1.52
C GLY A 124 -0.36 -38.08 0.65
#